data_AF-A0AAU3L8T6-F1
#
_entry.id   AF-A0AAU3L8T6-F1
#
_cell.length_a   1.000
_cell.length_b   1.000
_cell.length_c   1.000
_cell.angle_alpha   90.00
_cell.angle_beta   90.00
_cell.angle_gamma   90.00
#
_symmetry.space_group_name_H-M   'P 1'
#
loop_
_entity.id
_entity.type
_entity.pdbx_description
1 polymer ?
#
loop_
_entity_poly.entity_id
_entity_poly.type
_entity_poly.pdbx_seq_one_letter_code
_entity_poly.pdbx_strand_id
1 'polypeptide(L)'
;MNTNNTRPTSNTRPTNAATPTKATRRALLRTTVTAGILTAAVLAPQTSPAAAQPRMGDCATGQLCLWEKGEFKGSRRTYELSGLDIESCTALPKGTAVGSLANRTGRPVTTYQSQECGDTGEFETYPGGGTWLPRSPYQVRAFKIWEN
;
A
#
# COMPACT_ATOMS: atom_id res chain seq x y z
N MET A 1 42.83 -9.95 -32.59
CA MET A 1 42.06 -9.54 -33.77
C MET A 1 40.65 -9.17 -33.31
N ASN A 2 40.35 -7.87 -33.18
CA ASN A 2 39.42 -7.08 -34.03
C ASN A 2 37.95 -7.29 -33.63
N THR A 3 37.05 -6.33 -33.40
CA THR A 3 37.05 -4.89 -33.03
C THR A 3 35.56 -4.51 -32.88
N ASN A 4 35.24 -3.65 -31.89
CA ASN A 4 34.18 -2.62 -31.85
C ASN A 4 32.72 -2.92 -32.29
N ASN A 5 31.74 -2.53 -31.45
CA ASN A 5 31.04 -1.25 -31.66
C ASN A 5 30.10 -0.83 -30.50
N THR A 6 30.52 0.23 -29.81
CA THR A 6 29.85 1.52 -29.54
C THR A 6 28.31 1.62 -29.42
N ARG A 7 27.88 2.13 -28.25
CA ARG A 7 26.65 2.90 -27.88
C ARG A 7 26.41 4.11 -28.84
N PRO A 8 25.43 5.04 -28.64
CA PRO A 8 24.17 5.08 -27.84
C PRO A 8 22.96 5.67 -28.62
N THR A 9 21.74 5.66 -28.05
CA THR A 9 20.77 6.77 -28.27
C THR A 9 19.83 6.96 -27.07
N SER A 10 20.00 8.11 -26.41
CA SER A 10 19.06 8.72 -25.47
C SER A 10 18.02 9.53 -26.26
N ASN A 11 16.73 9.33 -26.01
CA ASN A 11 15.68 10.18 -26.60
C ASN A 11 15.21 11.25 -25.61
N THR A 12 15.43 12.49 -26.01
CA THR A 12 15.01 13.74 -25.36
C THR A 12 13.61 14.15 -25.84
N ARG A 13 12.77 14.51 -24.86
CA ARG A 13 11.70 15.54 -24.81
C ARG A 13 11.17 16.15 -26.12
N PRO A 14 9.85 16.43 -26.16
CA PRO A 14 9.40 17.75 -26.61
C PRO A 14 8.65 18.54 -25.53
N THR A 15 9.07 19.79 -25.43
CA THR A 15 8.49 20.90 -24.68
C THR A 15 7.29 21.43 -25.48
N ASN A 16 6.10 21.51 -24.87
CA ASN A 16 5.01 22.31 -25.44
C ASN A 16 4.91 23.62 -24.65
N ALA A 17 5.39 24.68 -25.28
CA ALA A 17 5.09 26.06 -24.96
C ALA A 17 4.27 26.64 -26.12
N ALA A 18 3.11 27.24 -25.84
CA ALA A 18 2.53 28.29 -26.67
C ALA A 18 1.35 28.94 -25.95
N THR A 19 1.59 30.15 -25.44
CA THR A 19 0.58 31.18 -25.16
C THR A 19 0.12 31.79 -26.48
N PRO A 20 -1.11 32.34 -26.57
CA PRO A 20 -1.16 33.72 -27.04
C PRO A 20 -2.11 34.65 -26.26
N THR A 21 -1.57 35.86 -26.13
CA THR A 21 -2.05 37.15 -25.61
C THR A 21 -3.23 37.75 -26.38
N LYS A 22 -4.10 38.50 -25.69
CA LYS A 22 -4.77 39.80 -26.07
C LYS A 22 -6.12 39.92 -25.33
N ALA A 23 -6.65 41.07 -24.93
CA ALA A 23 -6.24 42.46 -25.05
C ALA A 23 -7.02 43.29 -24.00
N THR A 24 -6.40 44.39 -23.59
CA THR A 24 -6.92 45.46 -22.74
C THR A 24 -8.17 46.14 -23.33
N ARG A 25 -9.18 46.42 -22.51
CA ARG A 25 -10.11 47.55 -22.72
C ARG A 25 -10.19 48.39 -21.45
N ARG A 26 -9.71 49.62 -21.53
CA ARG A 26 -10.09 50.72 -20.62
C ARG A 26 -11.40 51.30 -21.15
N ALA A 27 -12.35 51.62 -20.27
CA ALA A 27 -12.95 52.95 -20.17
C ALA A 27 -14.17 53.02 -19.23
N LEU A 28 -14.14 54.08 -18.43
CA LEU A 28 -15.21 54.87 -17.84
C LEU A 28 -16.01 54.36 -16.63
N LEU A 29 -15.82 55.11 -15.53
CA LEU A 29 -16.67 55.22 -14.35
C LEU A 29 -18.12 55.57 -14.74
N ARG A 30 -19.08 54.86 -14.16
CA ARG A 30 -20.42 55.38 -13.83
C ARG A 30 -20.85 54.85 -12.47
N THR A 31 -20.90 55.77 -11.50
CA THR A 31 -21.43 55.59 -10.17
C THR A 31 -22.92 55.28 -10.25
N THR A 32 -23.34 54.09 -9.79
CA THR A 32 -24.72 53.81 -9.44
C THR A 32 -24.72 53.00 -8.14
N VAL A 33 -25.21 53.63 -7.07
CA VAL A 33 -25.45 53.01 -5.77
C VAL A 33 -26.63 52.06 -5.92
N THR A 34 -26.40 50.76 -5.70
CA THR A 34 -27.45 49.76 -5.53
C THR A 34 -27.04 48.81 -4.42
N ALA A 35 -27.95 48.62 -3.46
CA ALA A 35 -27.75 47.88 -2.22
C ALA A 35 -27.25 46.45 -2.48
N GLY A 36 -26.05 46.15 -1.98
CA GLY A 36 -25.49 44.80 -2.00
C GLY A 36 -26.18 43.94 -0.94
N ILE A 37 -27.01 43.00 -1.40
CA ILE A 37 -27.48 41.88 -0.57
C ILE A 37 -26.23 41.12 -0.12
N LEU A 38 -25.99 41.05 1.20
CA LEU A 38 -24.99 40.16 1.76
C LEU A 38 -25.44 38.72 1.50
N THR A 39 -24.97 38.12 0.42
CA THR A 39 -25.00 36.67 0.27
C THR A 39 -23.98 36.10 1.26
N ALA A 40 -24.46 35.67 2.42
CA ALA A 40 -23.69 34.85 3.34
C ALA A 40 -23.26 33.59 2.58
N ALA A 41 -21.98 33.52 2.19
CA ALA A 41 -21.38 32.30 1.72
C ALA A 41 -21.39 31.32 2.90
N VAL A 42 -22.40 30.45 2.92
CA VAL A 42 -22.44 29.30 3.82
C VAL A 42 -21.25 28.43 3.44
N LEU A 43 -20.17 28.49 4.22
CA LEU A 43 -19.15 27.46 4.22
C LEU A 43 -19.83 26.17 4.68
N ALA A 44 -20.35 25.42 3.72
CA ALA A 44 -20.74 24.04 3.99
C ALA A 44 -19.46 23.31 4.45
N PRO A 45 -19.46 22.66 5.62
CA PRO A 45 -18.35 21.79 5.98
C PRO A 45 -18.30 20.68 4.93
N GLN A 46 -17.26 20.72 4.08
CA GLN A 46 -16.88 19.58 3.27
C GLN A 46 -16.48 18.46 4.23
N THR A 47 -17.44 17.63 4.61
CA THR A 47 -17.20 16.33 5.23
C THR A 47 -16.50 15.48 4.18
N SER A 48 -15.17 15.48 4.20
CA SER A 48 -14.40 14.45 3.51
C SER A 48 -14.92 13.09 4.00
N PRO A 49 -15.28 12.15 3.10
CA PRO A 49 -15.71 10.84 3.53
C PRO A 49 -14.58 10.23 4.37
N ALA A 50 -14.88 9.93 5.63
CA ALA A 50 -13.97 9.20 6.49
C ALA A 50 -13.61 7.90 5.77
N ALA A 51 -12.32 7.69 5.50
CA ALA A 51 -11.85 6.43 4.94
C ALA A 51 -12.32 5.31 5.87
N ALA A 52 -13.19 4.43 5.37
CA ALA A 52 -13.71 3.32 6.15
C ALA A 52 -12.52 2.51 6.67
N GLN A 53 -12.41 2.38 8.00
CA GLN A 53 -11.39 1.52 8.59
C GLN A 53 -11.57 0.11 8.01
N PRO A 54 -10.47 -0.55 7.58
CA PRO A 54 -10.56 -1.91 7.07
C PRO A 54 -11.24 -2.76 8.13
N ARG A 55 -12.36 -3.41 7.77
CA ARG A 55 -12.95 -4.41 8.68
C ARG A 55 -11.89 -5.47 8.89
N MET A 56 -11.47 -5.66 10.14
CA MET A 56 -10.55 -6.73 10.49
C MET A 56 -11.20 -8.04 10.02
N GLY A 57 -10.48 -8.81 9.21
CA GLY A 57 -10.97 -10.12 8.75
C GLY A 57 -11.10 -11.09 9.93
N ASP A 58 -11.81 -12.20 9.76
CA ASP A 58 -11.89 -13.21 10.82
C ASP A 58 -10.52 -13.91 10.98
N CYS A 59 -9.91 -13.83 12.16
CA CYS A 59 -8.72 -14.60 12.54
C CYS A 59 -8.75 -14.90 14.04
N ALA A 60 -8.79 -16.18 14.40
CA ALA A 60 -8.95 -16.56 15.80
C ALA A 60 -7.64 -16.38 16.59
N THR A 61 -7.76 -16.30 17.92
CA THR A 61 -6.60 -16.35 18.82
C THR A 61 -5.82 -17.65 18.60
N GLY A 62 -4.49 -17.57 18.58
CA GLY A 62 -3.60 -18.70 18.32
C GLY A 62 -3.27 -18.94 16.85
N GLN A 63 -3.87 -18.18 15.93
CA GLN A 63 -3.72 -18.39 14.49
C GLN A 63 -2.79 -17.37 13.82
N LEU A 64 -2.14 -17.80 12.75
CA LEU A 64 -1.59 -16.92 11.73
C LEU A 64 -2.53 -16.95 10.53
N CYS A 65 -3.10 -15.80 10.17
CA CYS A 65 -3.97 -15.68 9.01
C CYS A 65 -3.31 -14.85 7.92
N LEU A 66 -3.32 -15.38 6.69
CA LEU A 66 -2.71 -14.78 5.52
C LEU A 66 -3.76 -14.62 4.42
N TRP A 67 -3.90 -13.42 3.88
CA TRP A 67 -4.85 -13.10 2.81
C TRP A 67 -4.12 -12.72 1.53
N GLU A 68 -4.62 -13.22 0.40
CA GLU A 68 -4.03 -12.95 -0.92
C GLU A 68 -3.97 -11.45 -1.27
N LYS A 69 -4.95 -10.66 -0.80
CA LYS A 69 -5.04 -9.24 -1.10
C LYS A 69 -4.83 -8.40 0.16
N GLY A 70 -4.57 -7.11 -0.06
CA GLY A 70 -4.60 -6.13 1.02
C GLY A 70 -5.99 -5.99 1.65
N GLU A 71 -6.04 -5.33 2.80
CA GLU A 71 -7.24 -5.04 3.58
C GLU A 71 -8.01 -6.31 4.01
N PHE A 72 -7.29 -7.42 4.24
CA PHE A 72 -7.83 -8.71 4.69
C PHE A 72 -8.85 -9.32 3.71
N LYS A 73 -8.58 -9.24 2.41
CA LYS A 73 -9.49 -9.68 1.32
C LYS A 73 -8.94 -10.86 0.52
N GLY A 74 -9.83 -11.53 -0.19
CA GLY A 74 -9.49 -12.66 -1.06
C GLY A 74 -9.41 -13.97 -0.28
N SER A 75 -8.78 -14.98 -0.89
CA SER A 75 -8.62 -16.28 -0.24
C SER A 75 -7.77 -16.12 1.01
N ARG A 76 -8.23 -16.72 2.12
CA ARG A 76 -7.52 -16.73 3.40
C ARG A 76 -6.92 -18.10 3.64
N ARG A 77 -5.70 -18.12 4.15
CA ARG A 77 -5.11 -19.31 4.78
C ARG A 77 -4.87 -19.07 6.24
N THR A 78 -5.02 -20.15 6.99
CA THR A 78 -4.90 -20.14 8.43
C THR A 78 -3.90 -21.21 8.82
N TYR A 79 -2.97 -20.83 9.69
CA TYR A 79 -1.98 -21.72 10.26
C TYR A 79 -2.03 -21.66 11.79
N GLU A 80 -1.76 -22.78 12.43
CA GLU A 80 -1.74 -22.92 13.88
C GLU A 80 -0.40 -23.51 14.31
N LEU A 81 0.05 -23.13 15.50
CA LEU A 81 1.34 -23.56 16.06
C LEU A 81 1.46 -25.08 16.18
N SER A 82 0.36 -25.77 16.45
CA SER A 82 0.33 -27.24 16.59
C SER A 82 0.68 -27.99 15.30
N GLY A 83 0.53 -27.34 14.14
CA GLY A 83 0.79 -27.95 12.82
C GLY A 83 2.07 -27.44 12.16
N LEU A 84 2.91 -26.68 12.87
CA LEU A 84 4.10 -26.04 12.31
C LEU A 84 5.31 -26.24 13.20
N ASP A 85 6.44 -26.53 12.57
CA ASP A 85 7.72 -26.55 13.25
C ASP A 85 8.21 -25.12 13.52
N ILE A 86 8.70 -24.92 14.73
CA ILE A 86 9.30 -23.68 15.19
C ILE A 86 10.65 -23.46 14.51
N GLU A 87 10.97 -22.20 14.18
CA GLU A 87 12.19 -21.77 13.49
C GLU A 87 12.45 -22.42 12.12
N SER A 88 11.48 -23.20 11.62
CA SER A 88 11.52 -23.82 10.31
C SER A 88 10.82 -22.96 9.26
N CYS A 89 11.38 -22.91 8.05
CA CYS A 89 10.79 -22.18 6.94
C CYS A 89 9.53 -22.88 6.43
N THR A 90 8.39 -22.20 6.49
CA THR A 90 7.16 -22.66 5.88
C THR A 90 6.91 -21.90 4.59
N ALA A 91 7.16 -22.55 3.46
CA ALA A 91 6.86 -22.01 2.15
C ALA A 91 5.36 -22.03 1.86
N LEU A 92 4.83 -20.95 1.30
CA LEU A 92 3.46 -20.94 0.79
C LEU A 92 3.41 -21.70 -0.54
N PRO A 93 2.27 -22.35 -0.86
CA PRO A 93 2.02 -22.95 -2.16
C PRO A 93 2.47 -22.05 -3.32
N LYS A 94 3.10 -22.65 -4.34
CA LYS A 94 3.57 -21.91 -5.52
C LYS A 94 2.42 -21.14 -6.17
N GLY A 95 2.71 -19.92 -6.60
CA GLY A 95 1.70 -19.01 -7.16
C GLY A 95 0.89 -18.24 -6.11
N THR A 96 1.08 -18.51 -4.81
CA THR A 96 0.55 -17.65 -3.77
C THR A 96 1.35 -16.37 -3.66
N ALA A 97 0.64 -15.25 -3.56
CA ALA A 97 1.18 -14.01 -3.05
C ALA A 97 0.22 -13.48 -1.96
N VAL A 98 0.75 -13.18 -0.78
CA VAL A 98 -0.04 -12.67 0.36
C VAL A 98 0.22 -11.18 0.51
N GLY A 99 -0.87 -10.40 0.53
CA GLY A 99 -0.84 -8.94 0.60
C GLY A 99 -1.26 -8.36 1.95
N SER A 100 -1.84 -9.16 2.85
CA SER A 100 -2.14 -8.75 4.23
C SER A 100 -2.13 -9.95 5.18
N LEU A 101 -1.90 -9.69 6.47
CA LEU A 101 -1.78 -10.75 7.48
C LEU A 101 -2.25 -10.32 8.86
N ALA A 102 -2.52 -11.31 9.69
CA ALA A 102 -2.75 -11.15 11.12
C ALA A 102 -1.95 -12.20 11.89
N ASN A 103 -1.03 -11.76 12.74
CA ASN A 103 -0.35 -12.62 13.70
C ASN A 103 -1.12 -12.61 15.02
N ARG A 104 -2.09 -13.53 15.14
CA ARG A 104 -2.84 -13.79 16.37
C ARG A 104 -2.22 -14.93 17.18
N THR A 105 -1.07 -15.45 16.75
CA THR A 105 -0.31 -16.44 17.52
C THR A 105 0.30 -15.77 18.75
N GLY A 106 0.69 -16.55 19.76
CA GLY A 106 1.41 -16.04 20.92
C GLY A 106 2.90 -15.78 20.68
N ARG A 107 3.37 -15.84 19.43
CA ARG A 107 4.80 -15.88 19.08
C ARG A 107 5.16 -14.90 17.96
N PRO A 108 6.41 -14.40 17.89
CA PRO A 108 6.85 -13.62 16.75
C PRO A 108 6.80 -14.43 15.45
N VAL A 109 6.43 -13.76 14.36
CA VAL A 109 6.39 -14.36 13.02
C VAL A 109 7.17 -13.47 12.07
N THR A 110 8.15 -14.03 11.37
CA THR A 110 8.82 -13.34 10.24
C THR A 110 8.19 -13.78 8.94
N THR A 111 7.83 -12.82 8.09
CA THR A 111 7.45 -13.10 6.71
C THR A 111 8.56 -12.76 5.74
N TYR A 112 8.58 -13.45 4.61
CA TYR A 112 9.64 -13.34 3.61
C TYR A 112 9.04 -13.16 2.22
N GLN A 113 9.72 -12.37 1.38
CA GLN A 113 9.47 -12.29 -0.06
C GLN A 113 10.02 -13.53 -0.80
N SER A 114 11.06 -14.18 -0.26
CA SER A 114 11.60 -15.46 -0.78
C SER A 114 10.71 -16.64 -0.40
N GLN A 115 10.70 -17.71 -1.22
CA GLN A 115 10.02 -18.98 -0.88
C GLN A 115 10.84 -19.84 0.09
N GLU A 116 12.13 -19.56 0.21
CA GLU A 116 13.12 -20.31 0.96
C GLU A 116 13.48 -19.64 2.30
N CYS A 117 12.75 -18.57 2.66
CA CYS A 117 13.04 -17.73 3.82
C CYS A 117 14.49 -17.19 3.81
N GLY A 118 14.99 -16.79 2.64
CA GLY A 118 16.32 -16.22 2.48
C GLY A 118 16.35 -14.72 2.76
N ASP A 119 17.47 -14.26 3.33
CA ASP A 119 17.64 -12.89 3.83
C ASP A 119 18.11 -11.90 2.75
N THR A 120 18.32 -12.37 1.51
CA THR A 120 18.67 -11.51 0.37
C THR A 120 17.46 -10.72 -0.15
N GLY A 121 16.25 -11.25 0.04
CA GLY A 121 15.00 -10.54 -0.27
C GLY A 121 14.44 -9.84 0.97
N GLU A 122 13.31 -9.15 0.81
CA GLU A 122 12.67 -8.44 1.92
C GLU A 122 12.03 -9.41 2.93
N PHE A 123 12.20 -9.09 4.21
CA PHE A 123 11.57 -9.78 5.31
C PHE A 123 11.25 -8.82 6.45
N GLU A 124 10.29 -9.16 7.28
CA GLU A 124 9.85 -8.36 8.43
C GLU A 124 9.30 -9.26 9.51
N THR A 125 9.63 -8.95 10.77
CA THR A 125 9.18 -9.71 11.94
C THR A 125 8.06 -8.96 12.65
N TYR A 126 6.92 -9.63 12.81
CA TYR A 126 5.76 -9.11 13.51
C TYR A 126 5.63 -9.76 14.88
N PRO A 127 5.42 -8.97 15.96
CA PRO A 127 5.26 -9.54 17.29
C PRO A 127 4.00 -10.40 17.36
N GLY A 128 4.03 -11.38 18.28
CA GLY A 128 2.86 -12.17 18.66
C GLY A 128 1.86 -11.36 19.46
N GLY A 129 0.74 -11.99 19.83
CA GLY A 129 -0.27 -11.43 20.72
C GLY A 129 -1.33 -10.57 20.04
N GLY A 130 -1.26 -10.37 18.71
CA GLY A 130 -2.35 -9.77 17.94
C GLY A 130 -1.95 -8.66 16.97
N THR A 131 -0.87 -8.83 16.21
CA THR A 131 -0.50 -7.89 15.14
C THR A 131 -1.45 -8.04 13.95
N TRP A 132 -1.91 -6.91 13.40
CA TRP A 132 -2.70 -6.85 12.17
C TRP A 132 -2.03 -5.93 11.16
N LEU A 133 -1.73 -6.47 9.99
CA LEU A 133 -1.08 -5.74 8.91
C LEU A 133 -2.01 -5.70 7.69
N PRO A 134 -2.74 -4.59 7.47
CA PRO A 134 -3.71 -4.48 6.38
C PRO A 134 -3.02 -4.44 5.01
N ARG A 135 -1.73 -4.11 4.95
CA ARG A 135 -0.94 -4.16 3.72
C ARG A 135 0.51 -4.51 4.01
N SER A 136 0.96 -5.63 3.47
CA SER A 136 2.38 -5.97 3.52
C SER A 136 3.17 -5.10 2.53
N PRO A 137 4.40 -4.67 2.88
CA PRO A 137 5.26 -3.89 1.98
C PRO A 137 5.78 -4.70 0.80
N TYR A 138 5.67 -6.03 0.85
CA TYR A 138 6.06 -6.95 -0.22
C TYR A 138 5.03 -8.10 -0.31
N GLN A 139 5.14 -8.93 -1.35
CA GLN A 139 4.31 -10.13 -1.46
C GLN A 139 4.92 -11.24 -0.61
N VAL A 140 4.22 -11.62 0.46
CA VAL A 140 4.69 -12.69 1.35
C VAL A 140 4.59 -14.03 0.63
N ARG A 141 5.69 -14.79 0.63
CA ARG A 141 5.83 -16.11 -0.03
C ARG A 141 6.22 -17.23 0.92
N ALA A 142 6.81 -16.90 2.07
CA ALA A 142 7.10 -17.84 3.13
C ALA A 142 7.07 -17.14 4.49
N PHE A 143 7.05 -17.91 5.56
CA PHE A 143 7.15 -17.40 6.92
C PHE A 143 7.90 -18.36 7.86
N LYS A 144 8.36 -17.82 9.00
CA LYS A 144 8.93 -18.56 10.13
C LYS A 144 8.27 -18.10 11.42
N ILE A 145 8.06 -19.04 12.35
CA ILE A 145 7.55 -18.73 13.70
C ILE A 145 8.68 -18.93 14.71
N TRP A 146 8.97 -17.90 15.51
CA TRP A 146 10.11 -17.86 16.44
C TRP A 146 9.72 -18.13 17.87
N GLU A 147 10.67 -18.58 18.67
CA GLU A 147 10.57 -18.62 20.14
C GLU A 147 10.28 -17.24 20.75
N ASN A 148 9.78 -17.27 21.99
CA ASN A 148 9.41 -16.08 22.74
C ASN A 148 10.58 -15.54 23.54
#